data_AF-A0A953W6M6-F1
#
_entry.id   AF-A0A953W6M6-F1
#
_cell.length_a   1.000
_cell.length_b   1.000
_cell.length_c   1.000
_cell.angle_alpha   90.00
_cell.angle_beta   90.00
_cell.angle_gamma   90.00
#
_symmetry.space_group_name_H-M   'P 1'
#
loop_
_entity.id
_entity.type
_entity.pdbx_description
1 polymer ?
#
loop_
_entity_poly.entity_id
_entity_poly.type
_entity_poly.pdbx_seq_one_letter_code
_entity_poly.pdbx_strand_id
1 'polypeptide(L)'
;VRGSVMHTQAEHEADPTSPLRKAVRAHGNCIEYAPMLSLLILALGLRMPMMPMWIGAVMIVAVASRYIHAVGVLTSPSVHAATPVKFVGALGTYLAGSILAVLLVIHAARLF
;
A
#
# COMPACT_ATOMS: atom_id res chain seq x y z
N VAL A 1 -34.03 -20.02 -7.31
CA VAL A 1 -33.40 -19.11 -6.31
C VAL A 1 -32.01 -18.64 -6.74
N ARG A 2 -31.10 -19.53 -7.21
CA ARG A 2 -29.70 -19.20 -7.56
C ARG A 2 -29.51 -18.08 -8.62
N GLY A 3 -30.44 -17.93 -9.58
CA GLY A 3 -30.35 -16.91 -10.62
C GLY A 3 -30.60 -15.48 -10.14
N SER A 4 -31.47 -15.27 -9.14
CA SER A 4 -31.77 -13.94 -8.60
C SER A 4 -30.57 -13.35 -7.85
N VAL A 5 -29.88 -14.18 -7.05
CA VAL A 5 -28.69 -13.79 -6.28
C VAL A 5 -27.51 -13.42 -7.19
N MET A 6 -27.37 -14.11 -8.33
CA MET A 6 -26.28 -13.84 -9.29
C MET A 6 -26.42 -12.46 -9.94
N HIS A 7 -27.65 -12.04 -10.28
CA HIS A 7 -27.90 -10.69 -10.79
C HIS A 7 -27.60 -9.61 -9.74
N THR A 8 -28.01 -9.82 -8.49
CA THR A 8 -27.74 -8.84 -7.41
C THR A 8 -26.25 -8.72 -7.08
N GLN A 9 -25.49 -9.83 -7.14
CA GLN A 9 -24.03 -9.80 -6.93
C GLN A 9 -23.32 -9.07 -8.06
N ALA A 10 -23.68 -9.34 -9.32
CA ALA A 10 -23.08 -8.66 -10.48
C ALA A 10 -23.36 -7.15 -10.47
N GLU A 11 -24.56 -6.74 -10.08
CA GLU A 11 -24.92 -5.31 -9.93
C GLU A 11 -24.11 -4.63 -8.82
N HIS A 12 -23.88 -5.31 -7.69
CA HIS A 12 -23.10 -4.77 -6.57
C HIS A 12 -21.58 -4.75 -6.84
N GLU A 13 -21.08 -5.68 -7.67
CA GLU A 13 -19.70 -5.69 -8.16
C GLU A 13 -19.42 -4.58 -9.19
N ALA A 14 -20.44 -4.22 -9.99
CA ALA A 14 -20.36 -3.13 -10.96
C ALA A 14 -20.45 -1.75 -10.29
N ASP A 15 -21.13 -1.63 -9.15
CA ASP A 15 -21.29 -0.36 -8.43
C ASP A 15 -19.96 0.14 -7.84
N PRO A 16 -19.43 1.28 -8.33
CA PRO A 16 -18.17 1.84 -7.85
C PRO A 16 -18.27 2.47 -6.45
N THR A 17 -19.46 2.60 -5.89
CA THR A 17 -19.71 3.14 -4.55
C THR A 17 -19.85 2.03 -3.50
N SER A 18 -20.00 0.78 -3.93
CA SER A 18 -20.28 -0.33 -3.03
C SER A 18 -19.14 -0.56 -2.02
N PRO A 19 -19.45 -0.78 -0.71
CA PRO A 19 -18.42 -1.00 0.31
C PRO A 19 -17.53 -2.21 0.01
N LEU A 20 -18.10 -3.28 -0.54
CA LEU A 20 -17.37 -4.49 -0.92
C LEU A 20 -16.35 -4.19 -2.02
N ARG A 21 -16.74 -3.45 -3.08
CA ARG A 21 -15.83 -3.10 -4.17
C ARG A 21 -14.67 -2.22 -3.69
N LYS A 22 -14.94 -1.26 -2.80
CA LYS A 22 -13.90 -0.45 -2.16
C LYS A 22 -12.94 -1.30 -1.32
N ALA A 23 -13.46 -2.27 -0.56
CA ALA A 23 -12.65 -3.18 0.23
C ALA A 23 -11.75 -4.07 -0.64
N VAL A 24 -12.31 -4.66 -1.72
CA VAL A 24 -11.53 -5.45 -2.69
C VAL A 24 -10.43 -4.61 -3.33
N ARG A 25 -10.72 -3.34 -3.70
CA ARG A 25 -9.70 -2.46 -4.27
C ARG A 25 -8.59 -2.10 -3.26
N ALA A 26 -8.97 -1.77 -2.03
CA ALA A 26 -8.02 -1.48 -0.96
C ALA A 26 -7.12 -2.70 -0.68
N HIS A 27 -7.71 -3.91 -0.65
CA HIS A 27 -6.99 -5.15 -0.46
C HIS A 27 -6.04 -5.46 -1.64
N GLY A 28 -6.52 -5.34 -2.88
CA GLY A 28 -5.72 -5.49 -4.09
C GLY A 28 -4.49 -4.57 -4.08
N ASN A 29 -4.68 -3.30 -3.74
CA ASN A 29 -3.54 -2.39 -3.58
C ASN A 29 -2.62 -2.81 -2.42
N CYS A 30 -3.17 -3.33 -1.31
CA CYS A 30 -2.35 -3.81 -0.20
C CYS A 30 -1.43 -4.96 -0.61
N ILE A 31 -1.93 -5.96 -1.32
CA ILE A 31 -1.13 -7.14 -1.72
C ILE A 31 -0.05 -6.80 -2.75
N GLU A 32 -0.20 -5.74 -3.53
CA GLU A 32 0.81 -5.27 -4.49
C GLU A 32 2.01 -4.62 -3.80
N TYR A 33 1.77 -3.83 -2.74
CA TYR A 33 2.81 -2.99 -2.14
C TYR A 33 3.33 -3.51 -0.79
N ALA A 34 2.45 -4.02 0.08
CA ALA A 34 2.84 -4.39 1.44
C ALA A 34 3.89 -5.50 1.49
N PRO A 35 3.82 -6.59 0.69
CA PRO A 35 4.84 -7.63 0.73
C PRO A 35 6.23 -7.11 0.36
N MET A 36 6.33 -6.29 -0.70
CA MET A 36 7.60 -5.71 -1.12
C MET A 36 8.18 -4.75 -0.08
N LEU A 37 7.36 -3.88 0.51
CA LEU A 37 7.81 -3.01 1.59
C LEU A 37 8.30 -3.80 2.81
N SER A 38 7.57 -4.86 3.20
CA SER A 38 7.97 -5.73 4.30
C SER A 38 9.34 -6.38 4.04
N LEU A 39 9.59 -6.84 2.82
CA LEU A 39 10.90 -7.39 2.43
C LEU A 39 12.01 -6.35 2.50
N LEU A 40 11.77 -5.12 2.02
CA LEU A 40 12.75 -4.03 2.10
C LEU A 40 13.08 -3.66 3.55
N ILE A 41 12.05 -3.53 4.40
CA ILE A 41 12.21 -3.24 5.83
C ILE A 41 12.99 -4.35 6.52
N LEU A 42 12.61 -5.61 6.30
CA LEU A 42 13.28 -6.76 6.87
C LEU A 42 14.74 -6.85 6.42
N ALA A 43 15.00 -6.72 5.12
CA ALA A 43 16.35 -6.82 4.56
C ALA A 43 17.28 -5.72 5.12
N LEU A 44 16.82 -4.46 5.13
CA LEU A 44 17.60 -3.36 5.69
C LEU A 44 17.78 -3.49 7.21
N GLY A 45 16.75 -3.93 7.95
CA GLY A 45 16.82 -4.16 9.39
C GLY A 45 17.84 -5.24 9.77
N LEU A 46 17.94 -6.30 8.96
CA LEU A 46 18.93 -7.37 9.19
C LEU A 46 20.35 -6.99 8.75
N ARG A 47 20.49 -6.16 7.72
CA ARG A 47 21.81 -5.83 7.13
C ARG A 47 22.44 -4.57 7.71
N MET A 48 21.65 -3.68 8.30
CA MET A 48 22.12 -2.41 8.86
C MET A 48 21.72 -2.27 10.34
N PRO A 49 22.32 -3.04 11.26
CA PRO A 49 21.95 -3.02 12.69
C PRO A 49 22.24 -1.66 13.36
N MET A 50 23.21 -0.91 12.86
CA MET A 50 23.56 0.45 13.32
C MET A 50 23.09 1.50 12.30
N MET A 51 21.85 1.37 11.81
CA MET A 51 21.32 2.32 10.83
C MET A 51 21.06 3.70 11.45
N PRO A 52 21.24 4.79 10.69
CA PRO A 52 20.77 6.11 11.08
C PRO A 52 19.26 6.13 11.37
N MET A 53 18.85 6.87 12.40
CA MET A 53 17.45 6.98 12.84
C MET A 53 16.48 7.38 11.72
N TRP A 54 16.92 8.21 10.78
CA TRP A 54 16.08 8.65 9.66
C TRP A 54 15.64 7.49 8.77
N ILE A 55 16.43 6.42 8.63
CA ILE A 55 16.04 5.23 7.85
C ILE A 55 14.89 4.52 8.57
N GLY A 56 14.97 4.36 9.88
CA GLY A 56 13.87 3.83 10.69
C GLY A 56 12.60 4.68 10.56
N ALA A 57 12.73 6.01 10.53
CA ALA A 57 11.60 6.90 10.28
C ALA A 57 10.96 6.67 8.89
N VAL A 58 11.77 6.44 7.84
CA VAL A 58 11.26 6.08 6.50
C VAL A 58 10.49 4.77 6.52
N MET A 59 10.93 3.76 7.28
CA MET A 59 10.20 2.50 7.43
C MET A 59 8.82 2.72 8.07
N ILE A 60 8.76 3.55 9.13
CA ILE A 60 7.50 3.91 9.79
C ILE A 60 6.59 4.67 8.83
N VAL A 61 7.13 5.63 8.07
CA VAL A 61 6.39 6.38 7.05
C VAL A 61 5.84 5.46 5.97
N ALA A 62 6.59 4.46 5.52
CA ALA A 62 6.13 3.47 4.55
C ALA A 62 4.89 2.73 5.08
N VAL A 63 4.95 2.23 6.32
CA VAL A 63 3.83 1.52 6.98
C VAL A 63 2.63 2.45 7.17
N ALA A 64 2.83 3.65 7.71
CA ALA A 64 1.77 4.64 7.91
C ALA A 64 1.07 5.01 6.59
N SER A 65 1.85 5.17 5.51
CA SER A 65 1.33 5.48 4.18
C SER A 65 0.39 4.40 3.65
N ARG A 66 0.63 3.12 3.97
CA ARG A 66 -0.27 2.01 3.59
C ARG A 66 -1.61 2.11 4.30
N TYR A 67 -1.60 2.41 5.59
CA TYR A 67 -2.83 2.62 6.36
C TYR A 67 -3.59 3.86 5.86
N ILE A 68 -2.89 4.98 5.62
CA ILE A 68 -3.50 6.20 5.07
C ILE A 68 -4.15 5.91 3.72
N HIS A 69 -3.47 5.19 2.82
CA HIS A 69 -4.04 4.86 1.52
C HIS A 69 -5.27 3.96 1.66
N ALA A 70 -5.21 2.90 2.49
CA ALA A 70 -6.33 2.00 2.72
C ALA A 70 -7.55 2.75 3.29
N VAL A 71 -7.34 3.60 4.31
CA VAL A 71 -8.38 4.48 4.85
C VAL A 71 -8.94 5.38 3.75
N GLY A 72 -8.09 6.01 2.94
CA GLY A 72 -8.51 6.88 1.84
C GLY A 72 -9.35 6.17 0.78
N VAL A 73 -9.10 4.88 0.52
CA VAL A 73 -9.93 4.06 -0.39
C VAL A 73 -11.27 3.74 0.26
N LEU A 74 -11.28 3.27 1.51
CA LEU A 74 -12.50 2.84 2.21
C LEU A 74 -13.47 4.01 2.44
N THR A 75 -12.94 5.19 2.78
CA THR A 75 -13.72 6.41 3.02
C THR A 75 -14.05 7.18 1.74
N SER A 76 -13.51 6.80 0.58
CA SER A 76 -13.78 7.51 -0.66
C SER A 76 -15.26 7.35 -1.11
N PRO A 77 -15.85 8.41 -1.72
CA PRO A 77 -17.22 8.35 -2.25
C PRO A 77 -17.39 7.27 -3.33
N SER A 78 -16.34 7.06 -4.14
CA SER A 78 -16.29 5.98 -5.11
C SER A 78 -14.86 5.48 -5.29
N VAL A 79 -14.73 4.26 -5.81
CA VAL A 79 -13.44 3.64 -6.15
C VAL A 79 -12.60 4.54 -7.05
N HIS A 80 -13.23 5.23 -8.00
CA HIS A 80 -12.58 6.09 -8.99
C HIS A 80 -12.35 7.53 -8.51
N ALA A 81 -13.02 7.96 -7.43
CA ALA A 81 -12.91 9.34 -6.96
C ALA A 81 -11.48 9.65 -6.51
N ALA A 82 -10.83 10.67 -7.06
CA ALA A 82 -9.55 11.12 -6.53
C ALA A 82 -9.79 11.79 -5.16
N THR A 83 -9.18 11.25 -4.10
CA THR A 83 -9.22 11.87 -2.77
C THR A 83 -7.81 12.26 -2.34
N PRO A 84 -7.63 13.41 -1.66
CA PRO A 84 -6.32 13.81 -1.16
C PRO A 84 -5.69 12.75 -0.25
N VAL A 85 -6.51 12.04 0.55
CA VAL A 85 -6.05 10.96 1.44
C VAL A 85 -5.44 9.79 0.64
N LYS A 86 -6.10 9.36 -0.45
CA LYS A 86 -5.53 8.33 -1.34
C LYS A 86 -4.20 8.78 -1.94
N PHE A 87 -4.15 10.04 -2.37
CA PHE A 87 -2.96 10.62 -2.99
C PHE A 87 -1.78 10.68 -2.01
N VAL A 88 -1.99 11.21 -0.81
CA VAL A 88 -0.95 11.30 0.23
C VAL A 88 -0.44 9.90 0.61
N GLY A 89 -1.33 8.93 0.81
CA GLY A 89 -0.93 7.55 1.11
C GLY A 89 -0.16 6.89 -0.05
N ALA A 90 -0.56 7.16 -1.30
CA ALA A 90 0.15 6.65 -2.47
C ALA A 90 1.53 7.29 -2.63
N LEU A 91 1.62 8.62 -2.52
CA LEU A 91 2.86 9.36 -2.63
C LEU A 91 3.86 8.93 -1.55
N GLY A 92 3.41 8.82 -0.30
CA GLY A 92 4.24 8.32 0.80
C GLY A 92 4.75 6.90 0.56
N THR A 93 3.89 6.02 0.02
CA THR A 93 4.29 4.65 -0.38
C THR A 93 5.41 4.69 -1.42
N TYR A 94 5.28 5.50 -2.47
CA TYR A 94 6.26 5.56 -3.55
C TYR A 94 7.58 6.17 -3.11
N LEU A 95 7.55 7.28 -2.37
CA LEU A 95 8.76 7.94 -1.90
C LEU A 95 9.51 7.05 -0.91
N ALA A 96 8.82 6.54 0.13
CA ALA A 96 9.47 5.70 1.12
C ALA A 96 9.97 4.37 0.52
N GLY A 97 9.15 3.71 -0.30
CA GLY A 97 9.54 2.47 -0.99
C GLY A 97 10.75 2.65 -1.89
N SER A 98 10.80 3.74 -2.67
CA SER A 98 11.94 4.04 -3.55
C SER A 98 13.21 4.32 -2.75
N ILE A 99 13.12 5.08 -1.66
CA ILE A 99 14.25 5.34 -0.76
C ILE A 99 14.79 4.02 -0.19
N LEU A 100 13.92 3.16 0.35
CA LEU A 100 14.34 1.87 0.93
C LEU A 100 14.95 0.95 -0.14
N ALA A 101 14.38 0.90 -1.34
CA ALA A 101 14.92 0.10 -2.44
C ALA A 101 16.31 0.58 -2.88
N VAL A 102 16.48 1.88 -3.09
CA VAL A 102 17.78 2.47 -3.47
C VAL A 102 18.82 2.24 -2.38
N LEU A 103 18.45 2.42 -1.10
CA LEU A 103 19.35 2.15 0.02
C LEU A 103 19.80 0.70 0.06
N LEU A 104 18.89 -0.25 -0.14
CA LEU A 104 19.22 -1.66 -0.15
C LEU A 104 20.17 -2.00 -1.30
N VAL A 105 19.93 -1.46 -2.50
CA VAL A 105 20.81 -1.66 -3.66
C VAL A 105 22.20 -1.07 -3.42
N ILE A 106 22.28 0.17 -2.92
CA ILE A 106 23.57 0.81 -2.60
C ILE A 106 24.31 0.02 -1.53
N HIS A 107 23.61 -0.44 -0.49
CA HIS A 107 24.22 -1.24 0.56
C HIS A 107 24.74 -2.57 0.02
N ALA A 108 23.95 -3.25 -0.82
CA ALA A 108 24.36 -4.50 -1.48
C ALA A 108 25.56 -4.30 -2.40
N ALA A 109 25.61 -3.21 -3.17
CA ALA A 109 26.71 -2.90 -4.08
C ALA A 109 28.05 -2.68 -3.36
N ARG A 110 28.03 -2.27 -2.08
CA ARG A 110 29.26 -2.11 -1.27
C ARG A 110 29.80 -3.43 -0.72
N LEU A 111 29.06 -4.54 -0.87
CA LEU A 111 29.48 -5.87 -0.41
C LEU A 111 30.27 -6.64 -1.47
N PHE A 112 30.30 -6.14 -2.71
CA PHE A 112 31.07 -6.69 -3.84
C PHE A 112 32.28 -5.79 -4.14
#